data_AF-T1A118-F1
#
_entry.id   AF-T1A118-F1
#
_cell.length_a   1.000
_cell.length_b   1.000
_cell.length_c   1.000
_cell.angle_alpha   90.00
_cell.angle_beta   90.00
_cell.angle_gamma   90.00
#
_symmetry.space_group_name_H-M   'P 1'
#
loop_
_entity.id
_entity.type
_entity.pdbx_description
1 polymer ?
#
loop_
_entity_poly.entity_id
_entity_poly.type
_entity_poly.pdbx_seq_one_letter_code
_entity_poly.pdbx_strand_id
1 'polypeptide(L)'
;MDLSHDRNGPGATATIIKDAGDDPDITHGASIVTSINLTPVPGIRFFAGEGVGTVTKPGLGLAVGDPAINPVPREMIRKEFLLRQAELKVWTSDHYGWNDPGMDVTISIPNGKVLAEKTLNGRLGILGGLSILGTKGIVV
;
A
#
# COMPACT_ATOMS: atom_id res chain seq x y z
N MET A 1 -3.77 -0.90 15.78
CA MET A 1 -2.78 -0.41 14.81
C MET A 1 -1.43 -0.47 15.50
N ASP A 2 -0.51 -1.28 15.00
CA ASP A 2 0.86 -1.31 15.50
C ASP A 2 1.72 -0.39 14.64
N LEU A 3 2.51 0.49 15.28
CA LEU A 3 3.34 1.51 14.62
C LEU A 3 4.79 1.31 15.03
N SER A 4 5.67 1.06 14.06
CA SER A 4 7.12 1.02 14.27
C SER A 4 7.82 2.06 13.39
N HIS A 5 8.89 2.66 13.90
CA HIS A 5 9.75 3.56 13.14
C HIS A 5 10.94 2.77 12.58
N ASP A 6 11.26 2.95 11.30
CA ASP A 6 12.50 2.41 10.76
C ASP A 6 13.68 3.20 11.34
N ARG A 7 14.66 2.50 11.90
CA ARG A 7 15.79 3.13 12.61
C ARG A 7 16.84 3.72 11.66
N ASN A 8 16.70 3.54 10.35
CA ASN A 8 17.71 3.94 9.36
C ASN A 8 17.25 5.02 8.35
N GLY A 9 16.08 5.65 8.55
CA GLY A 9 15.61 6.73 7.68
C GLY A 9 14.28 7.34 8.14
N PRO A 10 13.77 8.38 7.45
CA PRO A 10 12.48 8.99 7.75
C PRO A 10 11.32 8.09 7.29
N GLY A 11 11.12 6.98 8.00
CA GLY A 11 10.17 5.93 7.65
C GLY A 11 9.36 5.44 8.84
N ALA A 12 8.19 4.88 8.53
CA ALA A 12 7.29 4.31 9.51
C ALA A 12 6.52 3.13 8.91
N THR A 13 6.17 2.17 9.76
CA THR A 13 5.37 1.00 9.39
C THR A 13 4.15 0.91 10.27
N ALA A 14 3.00 0.68 9.65
CA ALA A 14 1.71 0.52 10.30
C ALA A 14 1.07 -0.82 9.94
N THR A 15 0.46 -1.49 10.91
CA THR A 15 -0.33 -2.71 10.67
C THR A 15 -1.79 -2.53 11.07
N ILE A 16 -2.71 -2.94 10.19
CA ILE A 16 -4.16 -3.03 10.41
C ILE A 16 -4.62 -4.45 10.15
N ILE A 17 -5.55 -4.95 10.96
CA ILE A 17 -6.24 -6.22 10.71
C ILE A 17 -7.54 -5.91 9.97
N LYS A 18 -7.76 -6.55 8.82
CA LYS A 18 -8.98 -6.37 8.05
C LYS A 18 -10.15 -6.95 8.82
N ASP A 19 -11.13 -6.10 9.11
CA ASP A 19 -12.46 -6.51 9.54
C ASP A 19 -13.40 -6.49 8.33
N ALA A 20 -14.16 -7.56 8.18
CA ALA A 20 -15.11 -7.75 7.07
C ALA A 20 -16.55 -7.82 7.57
N GLY A 21 -16.79 -7.67 8.88
CA GLY A 21 -18.11 -7.87 9.48
C GLY A 21 -18.66 -9.27 9.17
N ASP A 22 -19.90 -9.31 8.71
CA ASP A 22 -20.60 -10.56 8.38
C ASP A 22 -20.35 -11.03 6.93
N ASP A 23 -19.60 -10.28 6.11
CA ASP A 23 -19.25 -10.68 4.75
C ASP A 23 -18.33 -11.91 4.80
N PRO A 24 -18.65 -13.03 4.12
CA PRO A 24 -17.79 -14.21 4.05
C PRO A 24 -16.56 -13.98 3.15
N ASP A 25 -15.77 -12.96 3.48
CA ASP A 25 -14.54 -12.59 2.82
C ASP A 25 -13.37 -13.41 3.38
N ILE A 26 -12.71 -14.17 2.51
CA ILE A 26 -11.57 -15.02 2.87
C ILE A 26 -10.35 -14.24 3.38
N THR A 27 -10.34 -12.91 3.19
CA THR A 27 -9.31 -11.99 3.67
C THR A 27 -9.68 -11.34 5.01
N HIS A 28 -10.82 -11.70 5.61
CA HIS A 28 -11.12 -11.31 6.99
C HIS A 28 -10.01 -11.77 7.94
N GLY A 29 -9.62 -10.90 8.88
CA GLY A 29 -8.53 -11.15 9.81
C GLY A 29 -7.13 -11.06 9.18
N ALA A 30 -7.01 -10.82 7.87
CA ALA A 30 -5.70 -10.63 7.24
C ALA A 30 -5.05 -9.34 7.75
N SER A 31 -3.77 -9.42 8.07
CA SER A 31 -2.97 -8.24 8.39
C SER A 31 -2.60 -7.50 7.10
N ILE A 32 -2.79 -6.19 7.07
CA ILE A 32 -2.29 -5.29 6.04
C ILE A 32 -1.22 -4.43 6.69
N VAL A 33 0.01 -4.58 6.21
CA VAL A 33 1.19 -3.86 6.70
C VAL A 33 1.57 -2.82 5.65
N THR A 34 1.58 -1.55 6.02
CA THR A 34 2.00 -0.45 5.15
C THR A 34 3.27 0.15 5.71
N SER A 35 4.36 0.09 4.95
CA SER A 35 5.62 0.74 5.27
C SER A 35 5.84 1.93 4.34
N ILE A 36 6.15 3.08 4.92
CA ILE A 36 6.46 4.30 4.18
C ILE A 36 7.89 4.73 4.45
N ASN A 37 8.52 5.31 3.43
CA ASN A 37 9.80 6.01 3.56
C ASN A 37 9.69 7.34 2.82
N LEU A 38 10.01 8.44 3.50
CA LEU A 38 10.14 9.73 2.83
C LEU A 38 11.39 9.74 1.95
N THR A 39 11.31 10.44 0.83
CA THR A 39 12.40 10.50 -0.15
C THR A 39 12.63 11.95 -0.60
N PRO A 40 13.84 12.29 -1.09
CA PRO A 40 14.10 13.61 -1.67
C PRO A 40 13.46 13.83 -3.05
N VAL A 41 12.84 12.78 -3.63
CA VAL A 41 12.27 12.83 -4.98
C VAL A 41 10.77 13.08 -4.89
N PRO A 42 10.23 14.13 -5.53
CA PRO A 42 8.81 14.42 -5.47
C PRO A 42 7.94 13.28 -6.00
N GLY A 43 6.75 13.14 -5.40
CA GLY A 43 5.73 12.17 -5.81
C GLY A 43 5.63 10.96 -4.90
N ILE A 44 4.73 10.03 -5.25
CA ILE A 44 4.49 8.80 -4.49
C ILE A 44 4.70 7.60 -5.39
N ARG A 45 5.56 6.67 -4.95
CA ARG A 45 5.81 5.39 -5.61
C ARG A 45 5.23 4.26 -4.76
N PHE A 46 4.62 3.29 -5.44
CA PHE A 46 3.99 2.15 -4.80
C PHE A 46 4.78 0.88 -5.10
N PHE A 47 4.97 0.05 -4.09
CA PHE A 47 5.70 -1.21 -4.18
C PHE A 47 4.85 -2.33 -3.59
N ALA A 48 4.92 -3.51 -4.20
CA ALA A 48 4.38 -4.73 -3.62
C ALA A 48 5.40 -5.29 -2.63
N GLY A 49 5.01 -5.38 -1.37
CA GLY A 49 5.69 -6.22 -0.40
C GLY A 49 5.13 -7.65 -0.41
N GLU A 50 5.41 -8.41 0.64
CA GLU A 50 4.96 -9.80 0.75
C GLU A 50 3.45 -9.92 0.54
N GLY A 51 3.01 -10.89 -0.26
CA GLY A 51 1.60 -11.25 -0.39
C GLY A 51 0.72 -10.23 -1.10
N VAL A 52 1.29 -9.13 -1.63
CA VAL A 52 0.63 -8.28 -2.62
C VAL A 52 1.02 -8.75 -4.03
N GLY A 53 0.02 -8.94 -4.87
CA GLY A 53 0.21 -9.48 -6.21
C GLY A 53 0.87 -8.47 -7.17
N THR A 54 1.45 -9.00 -8.24
CA THR A 54 1.95 -8.23 -9.37
C THR A 54 1.06 -8.46 -10.59
N VAL A 55 0.78 -7.39 -11.33
CA VAL A 55 -0.07 -7.44 -12.53
C VAL A 55 0.73 -8.03 -13.70
N THR A 56 0.21 -9.08 -14.32
CA THR A 56 0.84 -9.81 -15.43
C THR A 56 0.03 -9.77 -16.72
N LYS A 57 -1.20 -9.23 -16.69
CA LYS A 57 -2.08 -9.06 -17.85
C LYS A 57 -2.61 -7.62 -17.92
N PRO A 58 -2.82 -7.06 -19.12
CA PRO A 58 -3.46 -5.76 -19.27
C PRO A 58 -4.96 -5.84 -18.89
N GLY A 59 -5.59 -4.67 -18.66
CA GLY A 59 -7.04 -4.54 -18.49
C GLY A 59 -7.53 -4.29 -17.06
N LEU A 60 -6.62 -4.22 -16.08
CA LEU A 60 -6.96 -4.00 -14.66
C LEU A 60 -6.84 -2.52 -14.21
N GLY A 61 -6.67 -1.59 -15.14
CA GLY A 61 -6.37 -0.17 -14.81
C GLY A 61 -4.99 0.04 -14.18
N LEU A 62 -4.13 -0.98 -14.25
CA LEU A 62 -2.75 -1.00 -13.78
C LEU A 62 -1.86 -1.52 -14.91
N ALA A 63 -0.62 -1.04 -14.95
CA ALA A 63 0.36 -1.49 -15.95
C ALA A 63 0.83 -2.93 -15.66
N VAL A 64 1.28 -3.64 -16.68
CA VAL A 64 1.96 -4.92 -16.45
C VAL A 64 3.28 -4.65 -15.72
N GLY A 65 3.55 -5.42 -14.66
CA GLY A 65 4.67 -5.22 -13.74
C GLY A 65 4.34 -4.35 -12.52
N ASP A 66 3.21 -3.65 -12.51
CA ASP A 66 2.80 -2.84 -11.35
C ASP A 66 2.34 -3.72 -10.19
N PRO A 67 2.49 -3.24 -8.94
CA PRO A 67 1.84 -3.85 -7.80
C PRO A 67 0.32 -3.75 -7.94
N ALA A 68 -0.39 -4.80 -7.54
CA ALA A 68 -1.85 -4.93 -7.57
C ALA A 68 -2.55 -4.06 -6.51
N ILE A 69 -2.15 -2.79 -6.41
CA ILE A 69 -2.74 -1.74 -5.58
C ILE A 69 -3.56 -0.87 -6.51
N ASN A 70 -4.89 -0.98 -6.45
CA ASN A 70 -5.79 -0.35 -7.42
C ASN A 70 -5.81 1.19 -7.33
N PRO A 71 -6.30 1.89 -8.38
CA PRO A 71 -6.29 3.35 -8.44
C PRO A 71 -6.90 4.04 -7.22
N VAL A 72 -8.08 3.59 -6.77
CA VAL A 72 -8.78 4.24 -5.63
C VAL A 72 -7.98 4.15 -4.33
N PRO A 73 -7.45 2.99 -3.88
CA PRO A 73 -6.51 2.96 -2.76
C PRO A 73 -5.27 3.84 -2.95
N ARG A 74 -4.69 3.91 -4.16
CA ARG A 74 -3.55 4.81 -4.44
C ARG A 74 -3.94 6.29 -4.26
N GLU A 75 -5.13 6.67 -4.70
CA GLU A 75 -5.67 8.03 -4.55
C GLU A 75 -5.93 8.39 -3.09
N MET A 76 -6.50 7.46 -2.30
CA MET A 76 -6.69 7.65 -0.86
C MET A 76 -5.35 7.92 -0.16
N ILE A 77 -4.32 7.13 -0.45
CA ILE A 77 -2.97 7.31 0.12
C ILE A 77 -2.36 8.65 -0.33
N ARG A 78 -2.51 9.01 -1.61
CA ARG A 78 -2.04 10.31 -2.13
C ARG A 78 -2.71 11.47 -1.44
N LYS A 79 -4.02 11.40 -1.21
CA LYS A 79 -4.77 12.44 -0.50
C LYS A 79 -4.24 12.64 0.91
N GLU A 80 -4.03 11.56 1.66
CA GLU A 80 -3.47 11.63 3.01
C GLU A 80 -2.06 12.21 3.05
N PHE A 81 -1.23 11.90 2.06
CA PHE A 81 0.10 12.51 1.91
C PHE A 81 0.00 14.01 1.62
N LEU A 82 -0.88 14.42 0.69
CA LEU A 82 -1.07 15.84 0.33
C LEU A 82 -1.51 16.68 1.53
N LEU A 83 -2.40 16.14 2.38
CA LEU A 83 -2.84 16.82 3.61
C LEU A 83 -1.69 17.14 4.57
N ARG A 84 -0.61 16.35 4.53
CA ARG A 84 0.57 16.49 5.42
C ARG A 84 1.78 17.10 4.71
N GLN A 85 1.67 17.40 3.41
CA GLN A 85 2.83 17.78 2.59
C GLN A 85 3.53 19.05 3.08
N ALA A 86 2.77 20.04 3.58
CA ALA A 86 3.34 21.29 4.08
C ALA A 86 4.21 21.05 5.34
N GLU A 87 3.70 20.26 6.29
CA GLU A 87 4.43 19.89 7.51
C GLU A 87 5.67 19.04 7.18
N LEU A 88 5.52 18.08 6.27
CA LEU A 88 6.62 17.24 5.80
C LEU A 88 7.71 18.06 5.11
N LYS A 89 7.36 19.09 4.33
CA LYS A 89 8.34 19.98 3.67
C LYS A 89 9.20 20.71 4.69
N VAL A 90 8.59 21.31 5.71
CA VAL A 90 9.33 22.00 6.78
C VAL A 90 10.26 21.01 7.49
N TRP A 91 9.72 19.90 7.95
CA TRP A 91 10.50 18.92 8.72
C TRP A 91 11.64 18.30 7.90
N THR A 92 11.39 17.91 6.65
CA THR A 92 12.43 17.30 5.80
C THR A 92 13.47 18.31 5.30
N SER A 93 13.10 19.58 5.11
CA SER A 93 14.06 20.66 4.87
C SER A 93 15.01 20.81 6.06
N ASP A 94 14.47 20.90 7.27
CA ASP A 94 15.26 21.14 8.49
C ASP A 94 16.18 19.96 8.85
N HIS A 95 15.75 18.73 8.60
CA HIS A 95 16.49 17.52 9.04
C HIS A 95 17.33 16.89 7.92
N TYR A 96 16.94 17.06 6.66
CA TYR A 96 17.56 16.36 5.53
C TYR A 96 17.90 17.27 4.34
N GLY A 97 17.52 18.55 4.38
CA GLY A 97 17.72 19.49 3.27
C GLY A 97 16.81 19.23 2.06
N TRP A 98 15.69 18.53 2.24
CA TRP A 98 14.77 18.21 1.15
C TRP A 98 13.64 19.25 1.08
N ASN A 99 13.56 19.99 -0.03
CA ASN A 99 12.55 21.05 -0.20
C ASN A 99 11.22 20.55 -0.80
N ASP A 100 11.25 19.40 -1.47
CA ASP A 100 10.07 18.79 -2.07
C ASP A 100 10.10 17.27 -1.87
N PRO A 101 9.82 16.79 -0.65
CA PRO A 101 9.89 15.38 -0.35
C PRO A 101 8.77 14.61 -1.07
N GLY A 102 9.06 13.39 -1.47
CA GLY A 102 8.08 12.38 -1.85
C GLY A 102 8.03 11.22 -0.87
N MET A 103 7.37 10.15 -1.27
CA MET A 103 7.16 8.99 -0.41
C MET A 103 7.15 7.68 -1.21
N ASP A 104 7.90 6.70 -0.72
CA ASP A 104 7.79 5.32 -1.15
C ASP A 104 6.82 4.59 -0.21
N VAL A 105 5.85 3.90 -0.78
CA VAL A 105 4.82 3.16 -0.05
C VAL A 105 4.89 1.69 -0.44
N THR A 106 5.22 0.83 0.52
CA THR A 106 5.19 -0.62 0.36
C THR A 106 4.02 -1.18 1.15
N ILE A 107 3.11 -1.88 0.47
CA ILE A 107 2.01 -2.60 1.15
C ILE A 107 2.33 -4.09 1.11
N SER A 108 2.16 -4.76 2.25
CA SER A 108 2.33 -6.20 2.42
C SER A 108 1.10 -6.80 3.09
N ILE A 109 0.78 -8.03 2.74
CA ILE A 109 -0.20 -8.87 3.41
C ILE A 109 0.54 -10.14 3.81
N PRO A 110 0.97 -10.31 5.06
CA PRO A 110 1.54 -11.56 5.54
C PRO A 110 0.62 -12.73 5.19
N ASN A 111 1.19 -13.82 4.64
CA ASN A 111 0.43 -14.96 4.10
C ASN A 111 -0.48 -14.65 2.89
N GLY A 112 -0.42 -13.44 2.33
CA GLY A 112 -1.28 -13.01 1.23
C GLY A 112 -1.12 -13.87 -0.03
N LYS A 113 0.07 -14.45 -0.26
CA LYS A 113 0.29 -15.41 -1.36
C LYS A 113 -0.60 -16.66 -1.21
N VAL A 114 -0.67 -17.23 -0.01
CA VAL A 114 -1.47 -18.42 0.29
C VAL A 114 -2.96 -18.10 0.20
N LEU A 115 -3.37 -16.92 0.69
CA LEU A 115 -4.76 -16.46 0.57
C LEU A 115 -5.15 -16.26 -0.89
N ALA A 116 -4.26 -15.70 -1.72
CA ALA A 116 -4.52 -15.42 -3.13
C ALA A 116 -4.81 -16.68 -3.95
N GLU A 117 -4.24 -17.84 -3.59
CA GLU A 117 -4.52 -19.14 -4.24
C GLU A 117 -5.99 -19.53 -4.15
N LYS A 118 -6.72 -19.01 -3.16
CA LYS A 118 -8.14 -19.25 -2.94
C LYS A 118 -9.04 -18.15 -3.54
N THR A 119 -8.47 -17.25 -4.33
CA THR A 119 -9.18 -16.13 -4.97
C THR A 119 -9.17 -16.25 -6.49
N LEU A 120 -9.83 -15.30 -7.17
CA LEU A 120 -9.82 -15.19 -8.63
C LEU A 120 -8.59 -14.45 -9.19
N ASN A 121 -7.67 -13.97 -8.34
CA ASN A 121 -6.53 -13.14 -8.76
C ASN A 121 -5.67 -13.80 -9.85
N GLY A 122 -5.34 -15.09 -9.71
CA GLY A 122 -4.54 -15.79 -10.71
C GLY A 122 -5.18 -15.81 -12.10
N ARG A 123 -6.52 -15.90 -12.16
CA ARG A 123 -7.27 -15.86 -13.44
C ARG A 123 -7.24 -14.46 -14.07
N LEU A 124 -7.36 -13.43 -13.23
CA LEU A 124 -7.31 -12.01 -13.61
C LEU A 124 -5.91 -11.55 -14.03
N GLY A 125 -4.87 -12.38 -13.89
CA GLY A 125 -3.50 -12.01 -14.21
C GLY A 125 -2.83 -11.23 -13.09
N ILE A 126 -3.12 -11.59 -11.84
CA ILE A 126 -2.46 -11.08 -10.65
C ILE A 126 -1.77 -12.26 -9.98
N LEU A 127 -0.44 -12.25 -9.95
CA LEU A 127 0.36 -13.37 -9.45
C LEU A 127 1.15 -12.99 -8.20
N GLY A 128 1.43 -13.97 -7.34
CA GLY A 128 2.28 -13.81 -6.16
C GLY A 128 1.58 -13.24 -4.92
N GLY A 129 0.31 -12.82 -5.02
CA GLY A 129 -0.41 -12.24 -3.89
C GLY A 129 -1.81 -11.71 -4.20
N LEU A 130 -2.39 -11.09 -3.19
CA LEU A 130 -3.71 -10.46 -3.20
C LEU A 130 -3.67 -9.07 -3.85
N SER A 131 -4.84 -8.58 -4.21
CA SER A 131 -5.03 -7.21 -4.67
C SER A 131 -5.39 -6.32 -3.49
N ILE A 132 -4.88 -5.09 -3.45
CA ILE A 132 -5.41 -4.04 -2.58
C ILE A 132 -6.49 -3.31 -3.39
N LEU A 133 -7.75 -3.53 -3.02
CA LEU A 133 -8.93 -2.93 -3.65
C LEU A 133 -9.90 -2.39 -2.59
N GLY A 134 -10.81 -1.54 -3.03
CA GLY A 134 -11.84 -0.93 -2.20
C GLY A 134 -12.21 0.44 -2.74
N THR A 135 -13.50 0.76 -2.77
CA THR A 135 -13.99 2.05 -3.28
C THR A 135 -14.27 3.07 -2.18
N LYS A 136 -14.58 2.58 -0.96
CA LYS A 136 -14.97 3.42 0.18
C LYS A 136 -14.01 3.35 1.37
N GLY A 137 -13.07 2.40 1.37
CA GLY A 137 -12.17 2.15 2.51
C GLY A 137 -12.84 1.45 3.70
N ILE A 138 -14.09 1.01 3.56
CA ILE A 138 -14.85 0.24 4.55
C ILE A 138 -15.50 -0.96 3.86
N VAL A 139 -15.65 -2.06 4.60
CA VAL A 139 -16.52 -3.20 4.25
C VAL A 139 -17.88 -2.94 4.89
N VAL A 140 -18.97 -3.19 4.17
CA VAL A 140 -20.36 -2.98 4.63
C VAL A 140 -21.09 -4.31 4.59
#